data_AF-J4VZA7-F1
#
_entry.id   AF-J4VZA7-F1
#
_cell.length_a   1.000
_cell.length_b   1.000
_cell.length_c   1.000
_cell.angle_alpha   90.00
_cell.angle_beta   90.00
_cell.angle_gamma   90.00
#
_symmetry.space_group_name_H-M   'P 1'
#
loop_
_entity.id
_entity.type
_entity.pdbx_description
1 polymer ?
#
loop_
_entity_poly.entity_id
_entity_poly.type
_entity_poly.pdbx_seq_one_letter_code
_entity_poly.pdbx_strand_id
1 'polypeptide(L)'
;MKKSKIFLLYSISFFIMSTNISNAIGIYDAGIYKKTNNEAKTYQYEEVTFVTGKPVILKGTLTRTKIDKEKENDTLKKEIEKAKKTTNKNNKQKETSKSDPIPQVTNEVPITYKGTKINEKYTLSGGGITLTRDLTISPVNEYYRGQIVQTEEISKIKETITTSGQTYNLDSNLSEISESIVIDKKPAIDYYAGNSNFYKVYTTGTGNTNTGKKLIIQMDGKSSGYDEFWGSTETKIMNYTITTEQEAATNNTSNNNNNNNNGNNNTNNNNNTNAVVNGTYTVKTSQNTIKDLIYSENDPKKISFRGGYIITSQNNAAMEYTYDINGITGKGQSENENLPEIQRLFAPVLTDVQGHYAEEAIKIITSMNGFEMAKKTFLPNAPISRDEFARAVVVTSGIYNPNAKKTTSVLKEELFSDMKKSDVNYNYVKKAVDSKIMIGRDDNKFEPKSPLTRAEAVRILTNSLGLESLIPNGKYNTGFEDESQIPPWAFESAYIAQDIGLIEKGGAFRPNEPLTKADASELLLRYINYMTGDLKEDYMQRILNY
;
A
#
# COMPACT_ATOMS: atom_id res chain seq x y z
N MET A 1 -26.81 -53.12 -19.46
CA MET A 1 -26.87 -52.27 -18.25
C MET A 1 -25.47 -51.71 -17.96
N LYS A 2 -25.21 -50.45 -18.32
CA LYS A 2 -23.95 -49.74 -18.01
C LYS A 2 -24.17 -48.89 -16.75
N LYS A 3 -23.32 -49.10 -15.73
CA LYS A 3 -23.29 -48.27 -14.52
C LYS A 3 -22.72 -46.89 -14.87
N SER A 4 -23.56 -45.86 -14.79
CA SER A 4 -23.14 -44.46 -14.91
C SER A 4 -22.40 -44.05 -13.63
N LYS A 5 -21.14 -43.62 -13.76
CA LYS A 5 -20.39 -42.96 -12.69
C LYS A 5 -20.83 -41.49 -12.67
N ILE A 6 -21.63 -41.12 -11.67
CA ILE A 6 -21.89 -39.72 -11.34
C ILE A 6 -20.59 -39.12 -10.82
N PHE A 7 -19.95 -38.30 -11.64
CA PHE A 7 -18.94 -37.35 -11.19
C PHE A 7 -19.68 -36.22 -10.48
N LEU A 8 -19.65 -36.23 -9.15
CA LEU A 8 -20.05 -35.08 -8.35
C LEU A 8 -18.97 -34.01 -8.55
N LEU A 9 -19.15 -33.14 -9.54
CA LEU A 9 -18.36 -31.91 -9.65
C LEU A 9 -18.74 -31.01 -8.47
N TYR A 10 -17.94 -31.04 -7.41
CA TYR A 10 -17.87 -29.91 -6.50
C TYR A 10 -17.35 -28.73 -7.31
N SER A 11 -18.26 -27.86 -7.75
CA SER A 11 -17.92 -26.55 -8.27
C SER A 11 -17.34 -25.72 -7.13
N ILE A 12 -16.03 -25.86 -6.89
CA ILE A 12 -15.25 -24.92 -6.11
C ILE A 12 -15.28 -23.62 -6.92
N SER A 13 -16.25 -22.75 -6.61
CA SER A 13 -16.32 -21.41 -7.19
C SER A 13 -15.08 -20.66 -6.73
N PHE A 14 -14.13 -20.51 -7.66
CA PHE A 14 -12.95 -19.67 -7.50
C PHE A 14 -13.39 -18.22 -7.44
N PHE A 15 -13.40 -17.62 -6.25
CA PHE A 15 -13.52 -16.17 -6.11
C PHE A 15 -12.16 -15.59 -5.74
N ILE A 16 -11.70 -14.67 -6.59
CA ILE A 16 -10.46 -13.94 -6.43
C ILE A 16 -10.74 -12.88 -5.36
N MET A 17 -10.39 -13.16 -4.09
CA MET A 17 -10.14 -12.06 -3.15
C MET A 17 -9.08 -11.17 -3.81
N SER A 18 -9.36 -9.87 -3.92
CA SER A 18 -8.46 -8.88 -4.51
C SER A 18 -7.02 -9.17 -4.05
N THR A 19 -6.10 -9.42 -4.99
CA THR A 19 -4.69 -9.58 -4.61
C THR A 19 -4.24 -8.35 -3.84
N ASN A 20 -3.32 -8.52 -2.89
CA ASN A 20 -2.67 -7.40 -2.19
C ASN A 20 -1.83 -6.62 -3.20
N ILE A 21 -2.47 -5.69 -3.89
CA ILE A 21 -1.88 -4.90 -4.96
C ILE A 21 -1.53 -3.56 -4.37
N SER A 22 -0.24 -3.27 -4.25
CA SER A 22 0.17 -1.91 -3.93
C SER A 22 -0.07 -1.05 -5.16
N ASN A 23 -0.92 -0.02 -5.02
CA ASN A 23 -1.28 0.87 -6.12
C ASN A 23 -0.49 2.20 -6.09
N ALA A 24 0.21 2.50 -4.99
CA ALA A 24 0.59 3.89 -4.67
C ALA A 24 2.09 4.20 -4.70
N ILE A 25 2.98 3.25 -4.40
CA ILE A 25 4.41 3.58 -4.33
C ILE A 25 4.94 3.96 -5.74
N GLY A 26 5.37 5.22 -5.89
CA GLY A 26 6.23 5.71 -6.99
C GLY A 26 5.56 6.30 -8.24
N ILE A 27 4.36 6.89 -8.19
CA ILE A 27 3.99 7.87 -9.25
C ILE A 27 4.76 9.16 -8.95
N TYR A 28 5.73 9.50 -9.79
CA TYR A 28 6.68 10.59 -9.51
C TYR A 28 6.06 11.98 -9.45
N ASP A 29 4.97 12.23 -10.20
CA ASP A 29 4.32 13.54 -10.18
C ASP A 29 3.12 13.57 -9.25
N ALA A 30 2.77 14.78 -8.84
CA ALA A 30 1.65 15.08 -7.97
C ALA A 30 0.29 15.04 -8.71
N GLY A 31 0.01 13.96 -9.43
CA GLY A 31 -1.32 13.73 -9.99
C GLY A 31 -2.19 12.85 -9.09
N ILE A 32 -3.49 12.94 -9.33
CA ILE A 32 -4.49 12.07 -8.72
C ILE A 32 -5.01 11.07 -9.74
N TYR A 33 -5.37 9.88 -9.27
CA TYR A 33 -5.88 8.85 -10.15
C TYR A 33 -7.09 8.15 -9.58
N LYS A 34 -7.82 7.51 -10.49
CA LYS A 34 -8.96 6.66 -10.16
C LYS A 34 -8.91 5.39 -11.03
N LYS A 35 -9.23 4.25 -10.42
CA LYS A 35 -9.20 2.95 -11.10
C LYS A 35 -10.28 2.89 -12.18
N THR A 36 -10.06 2.08 -13.20
CA THR A 36 -11.08 1.80 -14.20
C THR A 36 -11.56 0.37 -14.05
N ASN A 37 -12.84 0.10 -14.35
CA ASN A 37 -13.46 -1.23 -14.22
C ASN A 37 -12.84 -2.31 -15.12
N ASN A 38 -11.87 -1.95 -15.97
CA ASN A 38 -11.16 -2.90 -16.80
C ASN A 38 -10.04 -3.53 -15.98
N GLU A 39 -9.90 -4.86 -16.01
CA GLU A 39 -8.74 -5.60 -15.45
C GLU A 39 -7.38 -5.14 -16.02
N ALA A 40 -7.41 -4.24 -17.00
CA ALA A 40 -6.26 -3.56 -17.57
C ALA A 40 -5.58 -2.68 -16.50
N LYS A 41 -4.26 -2.60 -16.61
CA LYS A 41 -3.32 -1.85 -15.77
C LYS A 41 -3.50 -0.32 -15.90
N THR A 42 -4.73 0.17 -15.90
CA THR A 42 -5.14 1.46 -16.47
C THR A 42 -5.97 2.28 -15.48
N TYR A 43 -5.60 3.55 -15.35
CA TYR A 43 -6.18 4.52 -14.44
C TYR A 43 -6.61 5.75 -15.23
N GLN A 44 -7.71 6.38 -14.83
CA GLN A 44 -7.96 7.76 -15.21
C GLN A 44 -7.09 8.64 -14.32
N TYR A 45 -6.35 9.56 -14.91
CA TYR A 45 -5.32 10.33 -14.22
C TYR A 45 -5.51 11.82 -14.53
N GLU A 46 -5.29 12.64 -13.51
CA GLU A 46 -5.34 14.09 -13.60
C GLU A 46 -4.14 14.71 -12.92
N GLU A 47 -3.58 15.75 -13.53
CA GLU A 47 -2.54 16.57 -12.92
C GLU A 47 -2.68 18.03 -13.36
N VAL A 48 -2.11 18.94 -12.58
CA VAL A 48 -2.05 20.35 -12.92
C VAL A 48 -0.72 20.69 -13.59
N THR A 49 -0.78 21.55 -14.61
CA THR A 49 0.40 22.13 -15.24
C THR A 49 0.29 23.65 -15.33
N PHE A 50 1.44 24.32 -15.34
CA PHE A 50 1.55 25.77 -15.42
C PHE A 50 2.32 26.25 -16.65
N VAL A 51 2.57 25.37 -17.62
CA VAL A 51 3.38 25.66 -18.83
C VAL A 51 2.83 26.78 -19.71
N THR A 52 1.58 27.21 -19.50
CA THR A 52 0.97 28.36 -20.20
C THR A 52 1.00 29.66 -19.39
N GLY A 53 1.58 29.64 -18.18
CA GLY A 53 1.53 30.75 -17.21
C GLY A 53 0.24 30.81 -16.38
N LYS A 54 -0.71 29.91 -16.63
CA LYS A 54 -1.97 29.76 -15.88
C LYS A 54 -2.17 28.28 -15.53
N PRO A 55 -2.89 27.96 -14.43
CA PRO A 55 -3.19 26.57 -14.09
C PRO A 55 -4.05 25.92 -15.17
N VAL A 56 -3.64 24.76 -15.66
CA VAL A 56 -4.42 23.91 -16.55
C VAL A 56 -4.43 22.49 -16.00
N ILE A 57 -5.64 21.94 -15.79
CA ILE A 57 -5.80 20.54 -15.42
C ILE A 57 -5.76 19.69 -16.68
N LEU A 58 -4.79 18.78 -16.74
CA LEU A 58 -4.68 17.77 -17.78
C LEU A 58 -5.36 16.50 -17.30
N LYS A 59 -6.17 15.89 -18.16
CA LYS A 59 -6.86 14.63 -17.87
C LYS A 59 -6.57 13.62 -18.96
N GLY A 60 -6.51 12.36 -18.59
CA GLY A 60 -6.36 11.29 -19.55
C GLY A 60 -6.14 9.95 -18.89
N THR A 61 -5.42 9.08 -19.59
CA THR A 61 -5.27 7.68 -19.19
C THR A 61 -3.81 7.39 -18.84
N LEU A 62 -3.59 6.83 -17.66
CA LEU A 62 -2.33 6.31 -17.17
C LEU A 62 -2.33 4.79 -17.21
N THR A 63 -1.29 4.17 -17.76
CA THR A 63 -1.04 2.73 -17.69
C THR A 63 0.22 2.47 -16.88
N ARG A 64 0.14 1.64 -15.83
CA ARG A 64 1.28 1.37 -14.91
C ARG A 64 1.41 -0.11 -14.57
N THR A 65 2.64 -0.63 -14.47
CA THR A 65 2.86 -2.01 -13.98
C THR A 65 2.21 -2.20 -12.60
N LYS A 66 1.40 -3.25 -12.47
CA LYS A 66 0.78 -3.68 -11.22
C LYS A 66 1.82 -4.35 -10.32
N ILE A 67 1.96 -3.87 -9.08
CA ILE A 67 2.86 -4.45 -8.07
C ILE A 67 2.08 -5.46 -7.23
N ASP A 68 2.56 -6.70 -7.20
CA ASP A 68 2.00 -7.78 -6.39
C ASP A 68 2.81 -7.90 -5.10
N LYS A 69 2.22 -7.48 -3.97
CA LYS A 69 2.90 -7.49 -2.67
C LYS A 69 3.32 -8.90 -2.24
N GLU A 70 2.52 -9.91 -2.57
CA GLU A 70 2.87 -11.29 -2.20
C GLU A 70 4.10 -11.77 -2.95
N LYS A 71 4.20 -11.43 -4.24
CA LYS A 71 5.39 -11.74 -5.06
C LYS A 71 6.64 -10.99 -4.59
N GLU A 72 6.51 -9.72 -4.19
CA GLU A 72 7.62 -8.95 -3.61
C GLU A 72 8.10 -9.58 -2.30
N ASN A 73 7.16 -9.93 -1.40
CA ASN A 73 7.46 -10.58 -0.14
C ASN A 73 8.13 -11.96 -0.34
N ASP A 74 7.67 -12.75 -1.30
CA ASP A 74 8.29 -14.03 -1.65
C ASP A 74 9.71 -13.87 -2.22
N THR A 75 9.96 -12.76 -2.93
CA THR A 75 11.30 -12.44 -3.45
C THR A 75 12.24 -12.09 -2.31
N LEU A 76 11.82 -11.19 -1.41
CA LEU A 76 12.57 -10.84 -0.20
C LEU A 76 12.91 -12.09 0.64
N LYS A 77 11.92 -12.96 0.90
CA LYS A 77 12.14 -14.22 1.64
C LYS A 77 13.23 -15.08 1.02
N LYS A 78 13.23 -15.25 -0.31
CA LYS A 78 14.26 -16.02 -1.03
C LYS A 78 15.66 -15.40 -0.86
N GLU A 79 15.77 -14.07 -0.90
CA GLU A 79 17.06 -13.40 -0.71
C GLU A 79 17.55 -13.48 0.74
N ILE A 80 16.66 -13.38 1.73
CA ILE A 80 16.98 -13.65 3.15
C ILE A 80 17.50 -15.08 3.33
N GLU A 81 16.83 -16.08 2.76
CA GLU A 81 17.27 -17.48 2.84
C GLU A 81 18.63 -17.71 2.17
N LYS A 82 18.90 -17.05 1.03
CA LYS A 82 20.20 -17.10 0.36
C LYS A 82 21.29 -16.49 1.23
N ALA A 83 21.05 -15.33 1.83
CA ALA A 83 22.00 -14.67 2.73
C ALA A 83 22.35 -15.57 3.93
N LYS A 84 21.33 -16.17 4.58
CA LYS A 84 21.51 -17.11 5.71
C LYS A 84 22.36 -18.33 5.33
N LYS A 85 22.15 -18.91 4.14
CA LYS A 85 22.94 -20.06 3.66
C LYS A 85 24.42 -19.69 3.45
N THR A 86 24.69 -18.49 2.95
CA THR A 86 26.05 -17.98 2.76
C THR A 86 26.76 -17.76 4.11
N THR A 87 26.08 -17.15 5.08
CA THR A 87 26.62 -16.95 6.44
C THR A 87 26.91 -18.27 7.15
N ASN A 88 26.00 -19.25 7.08
CA ASN A 88 26.21 -20.57 7.69
C ASN A 88 27.35 -21.37 7.05
N LYS A 89 27.63 -21.15 5.76
CA LYS A 89 28.78 -21.76 5.08
C LYS A 89 30.11 -21.17 5.57
N ASN A 90 30.13 -19.88 5.90
CA ASN A 90 31.30 -19.19 6.45
C ASN A 90 31.51 -19.52 7.95
N ASN A 91 30.44 -19.67 8.73
CA ASN A 91 30.53 -20.04 10.15
C ASN A 91 30.88 -21.53 10.38
N LYS A 92 30.69 -22.42 9.39
CA LYS A 92 31.22 -23.80 9.46
C LYS A 92 32.76 -23.89 9.53
N GLN A 93 33.49 -22.78 9.37
CA GLN A 93 34.94 -22.72 9.64
C GLN A 93 35.31 -22.25 11.05
N LYS A 94 34.36 -21.83 11.88
CA LYS A 94 34.58 -21.43 13.27
C LYS A 94 33.32 -21.69 14.08
N GLU A 95 33.29 -22.76 14.86
CA GLU A 95 32.63 -22.72 16.17
C GLU A 95 32.89 -23.99 17.00
N THR A 96 33.58 -23.78 18.12
CA THR A 96 33.39 -24.52 19.37
C THR A 96 32.74 -23.57 20.38
N SER A 97 31.76 -24.10 21.13
CA SER A 97 31.20 -23.64 22.42
C SER A 97 29.88 -22.82 22.48
N LYS A 98 28.82 -23.56 22.88
CA LYS A 98 27.72 -23.35 23.86
C LYS A 98 27.03 -21.98 24.11
N SER A 99 25.76 -21.94 23.67
CA SER A 99 24.46 -21.66 24.35
C SER A 99 24.32 -20.61 25.48
N ASP A 100 23.68 -19.47 25.13
CA ASP A 100 22.90 -18.60 26.02
C ASP A 100 21.38 -18.71 25.68
N PRO A 101 20.45 -18.55 26.65
CA PRO A 101 19.00 -18.73 26.47
C PRO A 101 18.23 -17.44 26.14
N ILE A 102 18.93 -16.38 25.72
CA ILE A 102 18.32 -15.16 25.17
C ILE A 102 18.63 -15.20 23.67
N PRO A 103 17.65 -15.03 22.75
CA PRO A 103 17.96 -14.99 21.32
C PRO A 103 18.99 -13.88 21.11
N GLN A 104 20.24 -14.29 20.89
CA GLN A 104 21.30 -13.38 20.54
C GLN A 104 20.83 -12.61 19.31
N VAL A 105 21.05 -11.29 19.32
CA VAL A 105 20.81 -10.41 18.19
C VAL A 105 21.46 -11.08 16.98
N THR A 106 20.63 -11.70 16.13
CA THR A 106 21.12 -12.25 14.88
C THR A 106 21.68 -11.06 14.13
N ASN A 107 22.99 -11.07 13.86
CA ASN A 107 23.64 -10.11 12.98
C ASN A 107 22.97 -10.22 11.60
N GLU A 108 21.79 -9.61 11.43
CA GLU A 108 21.07 -9.56 10.17
C GLU A 108 21.90 -8.66 9.27
N VAL A 109 22.56 -9.25 8.28
CA VAL A 109 23.30 -8.47 7.27
C VAL A 109 22.26 -7.78 6.37
N PRO A 110 22.45 -6.51 5.98
CA PRO A 110 21.60 -5.86 4.99
C PRO A 110 21.54 -6.68 3.69
N ILE A 111 20.35 -6.80 3.11
CA ILE A 111 20.11 -7.60 1.90
C ILE A 111 19.66 -6.70 0.77
N THR A 112 20.44 -6.65 -0.30
CA THR A 112 20.09 -5.91 -1.52
C THR A 112 19.41 -6.81 -2.54
N TYR A 113 18.30 -6.35 -3.11
CA TYR A 113 17.58 -7.05 -4.18
C TYR A 113 16.86 -6.07 -5.11
N LYS A 114 16.57 -6.50 -6.34
CA LYS A 114 15.79 -5.70 -7.31
C LYS A 114 14.30 -5.97 -7.13
N GLY A 115 13.51 -4.89 -7.08
CA GLY A 115 12.04 -4.97 -7.06
C GLY A 115 11.44 -5.20 -8.45
N THR A 116 10.12 -5.32 -8.52
CA THR A 116 9.41 -5.41 -9.79
C THR A 116 9.64 -4.16 -10.65
N LYS A 117 10.14 -4.36 -11.88
CA LYS A 117 10.30 -3.29 -12.88
C LYS A 117 8.97 -2.64 -13.25
N ILE A 118 8.90 -1.31 -13.14
CA ILE A 118 7.69 -0.52 -13.35
C ILE A 118 7.77 0.17 -14.71
N ASN A 119 6.74 -0.02 -15.54
CA ASN A 119 6.56 0.74 -16.76
C ASN A 119 5.36 1.65 -16.56
N GLU A 120 5.53 2.93 -16.85
CA GLU A 120 4.50 3.95 -16.72
C GLU A 120 4.34 4.67 -18.07
N LYS A 121 3.09 4.78 -18.54
CA LYS A 121 2.77 5.54 -19.75
C LYS A 121 1.49 6.30 -19.55
N TYR A 122 1.48 7.57 -19.94
CA TYR A 122 0.23 8.32 -19.99
C TYR A 122 0.15 9.22 -21.21
N THR A 123 -1.08 9.60 -21.52
CA THR A 123 -1.41 10.69 -22.45
C THR A 123 -2.51 11.49 -21.81
N LEU A 124 -2.21 12.75 -21.51
CA LEU A 124 -3.08 13.69 -20.83
C LEU A 124 -3.32 14.89 -21.72
N SER A 125 -4.50 15.48 -21.62
CA SER A 125 -4.88 16.65 -22.41
C SER A 125 -5.78 17.58 -21.62
N GLY A 126 -5.69 18.88 -21.90
CA GLY A 126 -6.50 19.91 -21.26
C GLY A 126 -6.04 21.31 -21.69
N GLY A 127 -6.97 22.25 -21.85
CA GLY A 127 -6.63 23.65 -22.16
C GLY A 127 -5.76 23.86 -23.41
N GLY A 128 -5.86 22.99 -24.43
CA GLY A 128 -5.02 23.05 -25.64
C GLY A 128 -3.60 22.51 -25.45
N ILE A 129 -3.31 21.89 -24.31
CA ILE A 129 -2.05 21.22 -23.97
C ILE A 129 -2.25 19.72 -24.06
N THR A 130 -1.25 19.02 -24.61
CA THR A 130 -1.13 17.56 -24.55
C THR A 130 0.20 17.21 -23.87
N LEU A 131 0.17 16.32 -22.90
CA LEU A 131 1.36 15.77 -22.27
C LEU A 131 1.40 14.25 -22.46
N THR A 132 2.52 13.75 -22.94
CA THR A 132 2.75 12.30 -23.09
C THR A 132 4.00 11.88 -22.35
N ARG A 133 3.96 10.74 -21.66
CA ARG A 133 5.11 10.15 -20.97
C ARG A 133 5.25 8.67 -21.27
N ASP A 134 6.50 8.21 -21.37
CA ASP A 134 6.91 6.80 -21.38
C ASP A 134 8.14 6.63 -20.48
N LEU A 135 7.91 6.08 -19.29
CA LEU A 135 8.86 5.99 -18.20
C LEU A 135 9.05 4.53 -17.77
N THR A 136 10.28 4.18 -17.39
CA THR A 136 10.62 2.83 -16.93
C THR A 136 11.58 2.87 -15.75
N ILE A 137 11.12 2.35 -14.62
CA ILE A 137 11.78 2.38 -13.31
C ILE A 137 12.17 0.96 -12.91
N SER A 138 13.35 0.82 -12.32
CA SER A 138 13.83 -0.43 -11.74
C SER A 138 14.16 -0.20 -10.26
N PRO A 139 13.24 -0.53 -9.34
CA PRO A 139 13.49 -0.35 -7.91
C PRO A 139 14.64 -1.22 -7.41
N VAL A 140 15.43 -0.67 -6.50
CA VAL A 140 16.53 -1.33 -5.79
C VAL A 140 16.22 -1.23 -4.30
N ASN A 141 16.12 -2.37 -3.65
CA ASN A 141 15.71 -2.48 -2.27
C ASN A 141 16.88 -2.93 -1.42
N GLU A 142 17.09 -2.29 -0.29
CA GLU A 142 17.96 -2.72 0.79
C GLU A 142 17.09 -3.03 2.02
N TYR A 143 17.01 -4.31 2.38
CA TYR A 143 16.27 -4.76 3.55
C TYR A 143 17.19 -4.89 4.77
N TYR A 144 16.77 -4.33 5.89
CA TYR A 144 17.45 -4.46 7.17
C TYR A 144 16.46 -4.31 8.34
N ARG A 145 16.44 -5.28 9.26
CA ARG A 145 15.66 -5.24 10.53
C ARG A 145 14.17 -4.88 10.37
N GLY A 146 13.52 -5.40 9.33
CA GLY A 146 12.10 -5.13 9.08
C GLY A 146 11.83 -3.89 8.21
N GLN A 147 12.84 -3.10 7.90
CA GLN A 147 12.72 -1.96 7.01
C GLN A 147 13.28 -2.27 5.63
N ILE A 148 12.72 -1.64 4.61
CA ILE A 148 13.23 -1.62 3.25
C ILE A 148 13.53 -0.17 2.89
N VAL A 149 14.78 0.12 2.53
CA VAL A 149 15.13 1.36 1.83
C VAL A 149 15.08 1.05 0.34
N GLN A 150 14.15 1.70 -0.35
CA GLN A 150 13.98 1.57 -1.79
C GLN A 150 14.53 2.82 -2.47
N THR A 151 15.41 2.62 -3.45
CA THR A 151 15.84 3.64 -4.39
C THR A 151 15.42 3.25 -5.80
N GLU A 152 15.23 4.23 -6.66
CA GLU A 152 14.72 3.98 -8.01
C GLU A 152 15.75 4.29 -9.09
N GLU A 153 16.04 3.29 -9.92
CA GLU A 153 16.88 3.47 -11.12
C GLU A 153 16.00 3.71 -12.35
N ILE A 154 16.15 4.87 -12.99
CA ILE A 154 15.39 5.21 -14.20
C ILE A 154 16.14 4.68 -15.42
N SER A 155 15.56 3.67 -16.05
CA SER A 155 16.12 3.02 -17.24
C SER A 155 15.63 3.62 -18.56
N LYS A 156 14.55 4.41 -18.51
CA LYS A 156 14.00 5.12 -19.67
C LYS A 156 13.11 6.25 -19.18
N ILE A 157 13.29 7.43 -19.75
CA ILE A 157 12.34 8.53 -19.63
C ILE A 157 12.19 9.22 -20.98
N LYS A 158 10.95 9.32 -21.45
CA LYS A 158 10.57 10.14 -22.61
C LYS A 158 9.32 10.90 -22.24
N GLU A 159 9.34 12.20 -22.50
CA GLU A 159 8.19 13.05 -22.24
C GLU A 159 8.11 14.16 -23.27
N THR A 160 6.89 14.45 -23.70
CA THR A 160 6.62 15.50 -24.67
C THR A 160 5.42 16.32 -24.21
N ILE A 161 5.60 17.64 -24.12
CA ILE A 161 4.55 18.64 -23.90
C ILE A 161 4.28 19.31 -25.24
N THR A 162 3.05 19.27 -25.72
CA THR A 162 2.60 19.97 -26.91
C THR A 162 1.59 21.04 -26.52
N THR A 163 1.80 22.26 -26.99
CA THR A 163 0.89 23.40 -26.86
C THR A 163 0.51 23.90 -28.25
N SER A 164 -0.45 24.82 -28.37
CA SER A 164 -0.92 25.35 -29.67
C SER A 164 0.18 26.01 -30.53
N GLY A 165 1.32 26.40 -29.96
CA GLY A 165 2.41 27.06 -30.69
C GLY A 165 3.80 26.44 -30.50
N GLN A 166 3.96 25.42 -29.64
CA GLN A 166 5.27 24.87 -29.31
C GLN A 166 5.17 23.42 -28.82
N THR A 167 6.13 22.60 -29.25
CA THR A 167 6.39 21.27 -28.67
C THR A 167 7.71 21.32 -27.88
N TYR A 168 7.68 20.80 -26.66
CA TYR A 168 8.81 20.64 -25.76
C TYR A 168 9.06 19.15 -25.55
N ASN A 169 10.27 18.69 -25.84
CA ASN A 169 10.68 17.30 -25.61
C ASN A 169 11.65 17.26 -24.45
N LEU A 170 11.46 16.34 -23.50
CA LEU A 170 12.38 16.14 -22.39
C LEU A 170 13.73 15.65 -22.93
N ASP A 171 14.79 16.36 -22.58
CA ASP A 171 16.15 15.93 -22.81
C ASP A 171 16.62 15.06 -21.65
N SER A 172 16.69 13.74 -21.85
CA SER A 172 17.11 12.79 -20.83
C SER A 172 18.57 12.93 -20.40
N ASN A 173 19.41 13.62 -21.17
CA ASN A 173 20.82 13.86 -20.79
C ASN A 173 20.97 15.09 -19.88
N LEU A 174 19.99 15.98 -19.90
CA LEU A 174 19.96 17.20 -19.07
C LEU A 174 18.99 17.08 -17.90
N SER A 175 18.26 15.96 -17.81
CA SER A 175 17.23 15.75 -16.81
C SER A 175 17.65 14.71 -15.79
N GLU A 176 17.36 14.97 -14.52
CA GLU A 176 17.67 14.10 -13.40
C GLU A 176 16.41 13.89 -12.57
N ILE A 177 16.20 12.67 -12.08
CA ILE A 177 15.11 12.33 -11.16
C ILE A 177 15.68 11.37 -10.15
N SER A 178 15.35 11.59 -8.88
CA SER A 178 15.75 10.74 -7.77
C SER A 178 14.58 10.60 -6.80
N GLU A 179 14.31 9.38 -6.38
CA GLU A 179 13.37 9.08 -5.30
C GLU A 179 13.97 8.00 -4.39
N SER A 180 13.76 8.18 -3.09
CA SER A 180 14.11 7.21 -2.07
C SER A 180 12.97 7.11 -1.07
N ILE A 181 12.59 5.88 -0.73
CA ILE A 181 11.46 5.56 0.15
C ILE A 181 11.93 4.58 1.21
N VAL A 182 11.63 4.88 2.46
CA VAL A 182 11.74 3.90 3.55
C VAL A 182 10.36 3.28 3.76
N ILE A 183 10.32 1.95 3.78
CA ILE A 183 9.12 1.15 4.03
C ILE A 183 9.37 0.34 5.29
N ASP A 184 8.63 0.62 6.35
CA ASP A 184 8.62 -0.19 7.57
C ASP A 184 7.59 -1.31 7.41
N LYS A 185 8.08 -2.55 7.30
CA LYS A 185 7.25 -3.74 7.10
C LYS A 185 6.77 -4.26 8.43
N LYS A 186 5.50 -4.05 8.73
CA LYS A 186 4.80 -4.76 9.80
C LYS A 186 4.02 -5.93 9.19
N PRO A 187 3.63 -6.92 10.00
CA PRO A 187 3.00 -8.11 9.45
C PRO A 187 1.73 -7.86 8.62
N ALA A 188 0.85 -6.95 9.06
CA ALA A 188 -0.40 -6.63 8.36
C ALA A 188 -0.39 -5.28 7.63
N ILE A 189 0.57 -4.40 7.91
CA ILE A 189 0.61 -3.03 7.40
C ILE A 189 2.03 -2.64 6.99
N ASP A 190 2.12 -1.94 5.86
CA ASP A 190 3.34 -1.27 5.44
C ASP A 190 3.19 0.23 5.71
N TYR A 191 4.06 0.82 6.54
CA TYR A 191 4.17 2.29 6.64
C TYR A 191 5.33 2.75 5.78
N TYR A 192 5.21 3.92 5.15
CA TYR A 192 6.28 4.43 4.32
C TYR A 192 6.38 5.95 4.33
N ALA A 193 7.59 6.42 4.11
CA ALA A 193 7.92 7.82 3.91
C ALA A 193 9.00 7.93 2.84
N GLY A 194 8.87 8.92 1.97
CA GLY A 194 9.77 9.12 0.84
C GLY A 194 10.12 10.57 0.60
N ASN A 195 11.22 10.75 -0.10
CA ASN A 195 11.70 12.02 -0.60
C ASN A 195 12.01 11.88 -2.08
N SER A 196 11.60 12.87 -2.85
CA SER A 196 11.78 12.90 -4.29
C SER A 196 12.33 14.25 -4.71
N ASN A 197 13.21 14.23 -5.71
CA ASN A 197 13.70 15.42 -6.39
C ASN A 197 13.71 15.16 -7.89
N PHE A 198 13.31 16.15 -8.68
CA PHE A 198 13.61 16.13 -10.10
C PHE A 198 14.06 17.48 -10.63
N TYR A 199 14.83 17.39 -11.71
CA TYR A 199 15.23 18.48 -12.56
C TYR A 199 14.93 18.06 -14.00
N LYS A 200 13.82 18.52 -14.57
CA LYS A 200 13.39 18.19 -15.93
C LYS A 200 13.69 19.35 -16.87
N VAL A 201 14.47 19.09 -17.92
CA VAL A 201 14.79 20.06 -18.97
C VAL A 201 14.13 19.63 -20.26
N TYR A 202 13.32 20.51 -20.83
CA TYR A 202 12.69 20.29 -22.12
C TYR A 202 13.20 21.29 -23.15
N THR A 203 13.44 20.80 -24.36
CA THR A 203 13.96 21.58 -25.48
C THR A 203 12.94 21.67 -26.61
N THR A 204 12.98 22.77 -27.35
CA THR A 204 12.14 23.03 -28.52
C THR A 204 12.91 22.60 -29.78
N GLY A 205 12.81 21.32 -30.18
CA GLY A 205 13.50 20.80 -31.37
C GLY A 205 13.27 19.31 -31.61
N THR A 206 13.53 18.87 -32.85
CA THR A 206 13.54 17.45 -33.26
C THR A 206 14.95 17.12 -33.77
N GLY A 207 15.76 16.41 -32.99
CA GLY A 207 17.18 16.20 -33.30
C GLY A 207 18.07 17.41 -32.98
N ASN A 208 19.32 17.41 -33.47
CA ASN A 208 20.42 18.31 -33.11
C ASN A 208 20.24 19.82 -33.46
N THR A 209 19.04 20.30 -33.75
CA THR A 209 18.76 21.72 -34.01
C THR A 209 18.01 22.35 -32.83
N ASN A 210 18.75 22.67 -31.77
CA ASN A 210 18.25 23.44 -30.62
C ASN A 210 17.85 24.85 -31.09
N THR A 211 16.57 25.23 -30.92
CA THR A 211 16.11 26.62 -31.14
C THR A 211 16.36 27.53 -29.92
N GLY A 212 17.22 27.12 -29.00
CA GLY A 212 17.69 27.93 -27.87
C GLY A 212 16.68 28.18 -26.75
N LYS A 213 15.42 27.69 -26.85
CA LYS A 213 14.43 27.81 -25.77
C LYS A 213 14.38 26.54 -24.93
N LYS A 214 14.49 26.70 -23.61
CA LYS A 214 14.36 25.61 -22.64
C LYS A 214 13.21 25.89 -21.71
N LEU A 215 12.43 24.87 -21.41
CA LEU A 215 11.52 24.84 -20.27
C LEU A 215 12.19 23.98 -19.20
N ILE A 216 12.33 24.50 -17.99
CA ILE A 216 12.95 23.80 -16.88
C ILE A 216 11.91 23.70 -15.77
N ILE A 217 11.72 22.49 -15.25
CA ILE A 217 10.86 22.25 -14.10
C ILE A 217 11.69 21.52 -13.05
N GLN A 218 11.85 22.16 -11.89
CA GLN A 218 12.50 21.59 -10.72
C GLN A 218 11.43 21.23 -9.70
N MET A 219 11.65 20.17 -8.93
CA MET A 219 10.74 19.76 -7.87
C MET A 219 11.50 19.19 -6.67
N ASP A 220 11.13 19.63 -5.48
CA ASP A 220 11.43 18.96 -4.21
C ASP A 220 10.13 18.45 -3.58
N GLY A 221 10.17 17.22 -3.08
CA GLY A 221 8.97 16.50 -2.72
C GLY A 221 9.14 15.58 -1.53
N LYS A 222 8.04 15.39 -0.80
CA LYS A 222 7.91 14.38 0.24
C LYS A 222 6.62 13.61 0.09
N SER A 223 6.69 12.32 0.41
CA SER A 223 5.55 11.41 0.43
C SER A 223 5.49 10.68 1.76
N SER A 224 4.28 10.37 2.21
CA SER A 224 4.08 9.52 3.38
C SER A 224 2.75 8.79 3.28
N GLY A 225 2.69 7.58 3.81
CA GLY A 225 1.46 6.82 3.79
C GLY A 225 1.54 5.49 4.53
N TYR A 226 0.45 4.74 4.40
CA TYR A 226 0.38 3.34 4.76
C TYR A 226 -0.43 2.56 3.73
N ASP A 227 -0.18 1.26 3.65
CA ASP A 227 -0.87 0.35 2.73
C ASP A 227 -1.10 -1.00 3.41
N GLU A 228 -2.37 -1.32 3.67
CA GLU A 228 -2.83 -2.58 4.26
C GLU A 228 -4.02 -3.18 3.47
N PHE A 229 -4.64 -4.24 3.99
CA PHE A 229 -5.67 -4.97 3.23
C PHE A 229 -7.00 -4.22 3.13
N TRP A 230 -7.44 -3.57 4.21
CA TRP A 230 -8.70 -2.84 4.32
C TRP A 230 -8.64 -1.43 3.76
N GLY A 231 -7.45 -0.91 3.49
CA GLY A 231 -7.28 0.45 3.03
C GLY A 231 -5.83 0.88 2.90
N SER A 232 -5.68 2.05 2.29
CA SER A 232 -4.39 2.69 2.10
C SER A 232 -4.57 4.20 2.06
N THR A 233 -3.57 4.94 2.53
CA THR A 233 -3.52 6.39 2.41
C THR A 233 -2.13 6.79 1.95
N GLU A 234 -2.05 7.65 0.93
CA GLU A 234 -0.83 8.31 0.49
C GLU A 234 -1.06 9.82 0.46
N THR A 235 -0.12 10.57 1.00
CA THR A 235 -0.06 12.04 0.82
C THR A 235 1.26 12.40 0.16
N LYS A 236 1.22 13.31 -0.81
CA LYS A 236 2.42 13.94 -1.40
C LYS A 236 2.33 15.44 -1.30
N ILE A 237 3.45 16.07 -0.98
CA ILE A 237 3.62 17.52 -1.03
C ILE A 237 4.84 17.79 -1.89
N MET A 238 4.61 18.48 -3.01
CA MET A 238 5.60 18.70 -4.05
C MET A 238 5.69 20.19 -4.32
N ASN A 239 6.88 20.77 -4.13
CA ASN A 239 7.16 22.18 -4.43
C ASN A 239 7.91 22.23 -5.73
N TYR A 240 7.45 23.08 -6.64
CA TYR A 240 7.98 23.19 -7.98
C TYR A 240 8.49 24.60 -8.26
N THR A 241 9.55 24.66 -9.05
CA THR A 241 9.97 25.87 -9.75
C THR A 241 9.88 25.61 -11.25
N ILE A 242 9.23 26.50 -11.99
CA ILE A 242 9.13 26.46 -13.45
C ILE A 242 9.82 27.69 -14.02
N THR A 243 10.68 27.47 -15.01
CA THR A 243 11.48 28.53 -15.63
C THR A 243 11.53 28.33 -17.14
N THR A 244 11.41 29.42 -17.90
CA THR A 244 11.62 29.41 -19.34
C THR A 244 12.89 30.19 -19.68
N GLU A 245 13.88 29.53 -20.25
CA GLU A 245 15.10 30.16 -20.76
C GLU A 245 14.96 30.40 -22.27
N GLN A 246 15.45 31.54 -22.74
CA GLN A 246 15.63 31.83 -24.17
C GLN A 246 17.08 32.23 -24.39
N GLU A 247 17.78 31.60 -25.34
CA GLU A 247 19.07 32.10 -25.82
C GLU A 247 18.87 33.51 -26.38
N ALA A 248 19.72 34.44 -25.94
CA ALA A 248 19.74 35.80 -26.46
C ALA A 248 20.01 35.73 -27.97
N ALA A 249 19.14 36.35 -28.77
CA ALA A 249 19.47 36.62 -30.16
C ALA A 249 20.80 37.38 -30.18
N THR A 250 21.83 36.79 -30.78
CA THR A 250 23.05 37.52 -31.12
C THR A 250 22.63 38.62 -32.07
N ASN A 251 22.49 39.84 -31.54
CA ASN A 251 22.35 41.04 -32.33
C ASN A 251 23.65 41.23 -33.14
N ASN A 252 23.77 40.52 -34.26
CA ASN A 252 24.63 40.95 -35.34
C ASN A 252 23.97 42.19 -35.94
N THR A 253 24.17 43.33 -35.28
CA THR A 253 23.94 44.65 -35.85
C THR A 253 24.94 44.81 -36.98
N SER A 254 24.59 44.31 -38.17
CA SER A 254 25.21 44.79 -39.39
C SER A 254 24.78 46.24 -39.53
N ASN A 255 25.67 47.15 -39.14
CA ASN A 255 25.57 48.57 -39.39
C ASN A 255 25.59 48.77 -40.91
N ASN A 256 24.43 48.68 -41.55
CA ASN A 256 24.24 49.24 -42.88
C ASN A 256 23.47 50.55 -42.73
N ASN A 257 24.24 51.63 -42.74
CA ASN A 257 23.73 52.96 -43.05
C ASN A 257 23.01 52.89 -44.40
N ASN A 258 21.71 53.19 -44.42
CA ASN A 258 21.13 53.96 -45.51
C ASN A 258 19.85 54.67 -45.03
N ASN A 259 19.92 55.99 -45.12
CA ASN A 259 18.78 56.90 -45.04
C ASN A 259 17.75 56.52 -46.12
N ASN A 260 16.47 56.44 -45.73
CA ASN A 260 15.43 57.31 -46.30
C ASN A 260 14.10 57.15 -45.55
N ASN A 261 13.53 58.31 -45.20
CA ASN A 261 12.13 58.47 -44.79
C ASN A 261 11.20 57.91 -45.87
N ASN A 262 10.11 57.24 -45.46
CA ASN A 262 8.72 57.72 -45.61
C ASN A 262 7.71 56.60 -45.29
N GLY A 263 6.67 56.95 -44.51
CA GLY A 263 5.31 56.43 -44.71
C GLY A 263 4.91 55.11 -44.07
N ASN A 264 3.99 55.21 -43.11
CA ASN A 264 2.98 54.22 -42.69
C ASN A 264 3.46 52.83 -42.27
N ASN A 265 3.56 52.64 -40.95
CA ASN A 265 3.47 51.32 -40.35
C ASN A 265 2.24 51.23 -39.43
N ASN A 266 1.16 50.73 -40.04
CA ASN A 266 0.08 50.06 -39.33
C ASN A 266 0.63 48.68 -38.92
N THR A 267 1.28 48.59 -37.76
CA THR A 267 1.76 47.31 -37.25
C THR A 267 0.76 46.82 -36.22
N ASN A 268 -0.13 45.92 -36.68
CA ASN A 268 -0.80 44.97 -35.82
C ASN A 268 0.29 44.25 -35.01
N ASN A 269 0.42 44.60 -33.73
CA ASN A 269 1.15 43.82 -32.75
C ASN A 269 0.38 42.52 -32.48
N ASN A 270 0.39 41.60 -33.46
CA ASN A 270 0.25 40.19 -33.16
C ASN A 270 1.62 39.68 -32.71
N ASN A 271 2.09 40.20 -31.58
CA ASN A 271 3.10 39.53 -30.81
C ASN A 271 2.43 38.29 -30.22
N ASN A 272 2.48 37.19 -30.96
CA ASN A 272 2.28 35.86 -30.42
C ASN A 272 3.50 35.54 -29.54
N THR A 273 3.62 36.26 -28.41
CA THR A 273 4.63 35.97 -27.40
C THR A 273 4.23 34.63 -26.80
N ASN A 274 4.94 33.56 -27.19
CA ASN A 274 5.07 32.38 -26.33
C ASN A 274 5.55 32.90 -24.97
N ALA A 275 4.61 33.00 -24.02
CA ALA A 275 4.81 33.71 -22.77
C ALA A 275 5.95 33.06 -21.99
N VAL A 276 6.93 33.86 -21.56
CA VAL A 276 7.94 33.42 -20.61
C VAL A 276 7.21 33.03 -19.33
N VAL A 277 7.40 31.80 -18.86
CA VAL A 277 6.81 31.29 -17.62
C VAL A 277 7.91 31.12 -16.60
N ASN A 278 7.85 31.91 -15.53
CA ASN A 278 8.73 31.82 -14.38
C ASN A 278 7.91 31.87 -13.09
N GLY A 279 8.23 31.03 -12.12
CA GLY A 279 7.61 31.09 -10.81
C GLY A 279 7.61 29.77 -10.07
N THR A 280 6.83 29.70 -9.00
CA THR A 280 6.73 28.53 -8.14
C THR A 280 5.28 28.07 -7.99
N TYR A 281 5.12 26.78 -7.72
CA TYR A 281 3.83 26.22 -7.36
C TYR A 281 4.01 25.04 -6.42
N THR A 282 3.06 24.83 -5.53
CA THR A 282 3.00 23.66 -4.66
C THR A 282 1.78 22.85 -5.05
N VAL A 283 1.96 21.54 -5.20
CA VAL A 283 0.86 20.59 -5.39
C VAL A 283 0.86 19.63 -4.22
N LYS A 284 -0.31 19.48 -3.61
CA LYS A 284 -0.57 18.49 -2.57
C LYS A 284 -1.56 17.48 -3.10
N THR A 285 -1.26 16.20 -2.98
CA THR A 285 -2.21 15.14 -3.33
C THR A 285 -2.46 14.25 -2.13
N SER A 286 -3.69 13.76 -2.04
CA SER A 286 -4.09 12.70 -1.12
C SER A 286 -4.80 11.63 -1.93
N GLN A 287 -4.33 10.40 -1.81
CA GLN A 287 -4.95 9.22 -2.42
C GLN A 287 -5.33 8.25 -1.31
N ASN A 288 -6.60 7.91 -1.22
CA ASN A 288 -7.14 7.04 -0.19
C ASN A 288 -7.90 5.88 -0.82
N THR A 289 -7.72 4.68 -0.28
CA THR A 289 -8.59 3.54 -0.55
C THR A 289 -9.17 3.05 0.77
N ILE A 290 -10.48 2.85 0.82
CA ILE A 290 -11.20 2.32 1.99
C ILE A 290 -11.99 1.11 1.54
N LYS A 291 -12.03 0.07 2.39
CA LYS A 291 -12.93 -1.06 2.26
C LYS A 291 -13.87 -1.10 3.44
N ASP A 292 -15.16 -1.01 3.18
CA ASP A 292 -16.18 -1.18 4.22
C ASP A 292 -16.76 -2.58 4.18
N LEU A 293 -17.18 -3.07 5.34
CA LEU A 293 -17.90 -4.32 5.49
C LEU A 293 -19.36 -4.02 5.85
N ILE A 294 -20.29 -4.34 4.95
CA ILE A 294 -21.70 -3.96 5.08
C ILE A 294 -22.57 -5.21 5.05
N TYR A 295 -23.56 -5.29 5.94
CA TYR A 295 -24.57 -6.35 5.87
C TYR A 295 -25.61 -6.03 4.79
N SER A 296 -25.88 -7.00 3.92
CA SER A 296 -26.90 -6.91 2.87
C SER A 296 -27.93 -8.01 3.04
N GLU A 297 -29.16 -7.63 3.36
CA GLU A 297 -30.31 -8.52 3.40
C GLU A 297 -30.64 -9.10 2.02
N ASN A 298 -31.22 -10.29 2.00
CA ASN A 298 -31.77 -10.91 0.80
C ASN A 298 -33.28 -10.69 0.75
N ASP A 299 -33.79 -10.28 -0.41
CA ASP A 299 -35.24 -10.16 -0.61
C ASP A 299 -35.99 -11.48 -0.35
N PRO A 300 -35.49 -12.67 -0.77
CA PRO A 300 -36.14 -13.93 -0.44
C PRO A 300 -36.00 -14.26 1.06
N LYS A 301 -37.03 -13.97 1.85
CA LYS A 301 -37.04 -14.22 3.31
C LYS A 301 -37.16 -15.71 3.71
N LYS A 302 -37.39 -16.61 2.75
CA LYS A 302 -37.63 -18.06 2.98
C LYS A 302 -36.49 -18.97 2.50
N ILE A 303 -35.31 -18.45 2.20
CA ILE A 303 -34.14 -19.24 1.80
C ILE A 303 -33.23 -19.53 3.01
N SER A 304 -32.26 -20.42 2.83
CA SER A 304 -31.35 -20.90 3.88
C SER A 304 -30.42 -19.83 4.50
N PHE A 305 -30.43 -18.59 3.99
CA PHE A 305 -29.64 -17.47 4.50
C PHE A 305 -30.39 -16.14 4.29
N ARG A 306 -30.58 -15.37 5.37
CA ARG A 306 -31.36 -14.11 5.35
C ARG A 306 -30.67 -12.93 4.65
N GLY A 307 -29.37 -13.04 4.42
CA GLY A 307 -28.51 -12.00 3.90
C GLY A 307 -27.07 -12.47 3.93
N GLY A 308 -26.14 -11.57 3.64
CA GLY A 308 -24.71 -11.81 3.75
C GLY A 308 -23.95 -10.51 3.73
N TYR A 309 -22.69 -10.56 4.11
CA TYR A 309 -21.84 -9.38 4.12
C TYR A 309 -21.28 -9.10 2.73
N ILE A 310 -21.13 -7.84 2.41
CA ILE A 310 -20.45 -7.34 1.23
C ILE A 310 -19.25 -6.52 1.67
N ILE A 311 -18.14 -6.62 0.95
CA ILE A 311 -17.01 -5.71 1.04
C ILE A 311 -17.18 -4.68 -0.07
N THR A 312 -17.20 -3.40 0.25
CA THR A 312 -17.22 -2.31 -0.72
C THR A 312 -15.88 -1.60 -0.69
N SER A 313 -15.14 -1.63 -1.80
CA SER A 313 -13.86 -0.94 -1.93
C SER A 313 -14.05 0.35 -2.71
N GLN A 314 -13.63 1.47 -2.16
CA GLN A 314 -13.70 2.77 -2.82
C GLN A 314 -12.35 3.48 -2.76
N ASN A 315 -12.05 4.27 -3.78
CA ASN A 315 -10.82 5.03 -3.86
C ASN A 315 -11.14 6.49 -4.17
N ASN A 316 -10.65 7.36 -3.28
CA ASN A 316 -10.87 8.80 -3.25
C ASN A 316 -9.53 9.49 -3.44
N ALA A 317 -9.53 10.58 -4.20
CA ALA A 317 -8.34 11.31 -4.55
C ALA A 317 -8.63 12.81 -4.50
N ALA A 318 -7.76 13.58 -3.87
CA ALA A 318 -7.84 15.03 -3.83
C ALA A 318 -6.49 15.62 -4.23
N MET A 319 -6.53 16.66 -5.05
CA MET A 319 -5.38 17.47 -5.45
C MET A 319 -5.67 18.91 -5.09
N GLU A 320 -4.78 19.55 -4.35
CA GLU A 320 -4.79 20.98 -4.11
C GLU A 320 -3.51 21.59 -4.68
N TYR A 321 -3.61 22.80 -5.22
CA TYR A 321 -2.43 23.52 -5.68
C TYR A 321 -2.50 25.00 -5.34
N THR A 322 -1.34 25.57 -5.04
CA THR A 322 -1.10 27.00 -4.89
C THR A 322 0.02 27.42 -5.81
N TYR A 323 -0.03 28.61 -6.37
CA TYR A 323 0.98 29.07 -7.32
C TYR A 323 1.27 30.56 -7.18
N ASP A 324 2.49 30.94 -7.55
CA ASP A 324 2.92 32.28 -7.89
C ASP A 324 3.69 32.21 -9.21
N ILE A 325 3.01 32.52 -10.31
CA ILE A 325 3.57 32.44 -11.65
C ILE A 325 3.55 33.83 -12.26
N ASN A 326 4.72 34.34 -12.64
CA ASN A 326 4.89 35.67 -13.19
C ASN A 326 4.27 36.78 -12.30
N GLY A 327 4.29 36.60 -10.97
CA GLY A 327 3.70 37.52 -10.00
C GLY A 327 2.19 37.39 -9.81
N ILE A 328 1.54 36.42 -10.46
CA ILE A 328 0.12 36.11 -10.27
C ILE A 328 0.02 34.96 -9.28
N THR A 329 -0.54 35.25 -8.10
CA THR A 329 -0.81 34.24 -7.08
C THR A 329 -2.21 33.65 -7.23
N GLY A 330 -2.36 32.37 -6.93
CA GLY A 330 -3.68 31.75 -6.87
C GLY A 330 -3.67 30.36 -6.25
N LYS A 331 -4.86 29.76 -6.19
CA LYS A 331 -5.07 28.40 -5.70
C LYS A 331 -6.18 27.69 -6.46
N GLY A 332 -6.17 26.37 -6.43
CA GLY A 332 -7.25 25.55 -6.97
C GLY A 332 -7.20 24.14 -6.41
N GLN A 333 -8.22 23.36 -6.78
CA GLN A 333 -8.37 21.98 -6.32
C GLN A 333 -9.06 21.12 -7.38
N SER A 334 -8.83 19.81 -7.31
CA SER A 334 -9.55 18.79 -8.09
C SER A 334 -9.77 17.57 -7.19
N GLU A 335 -10.90 16.89 -7.36
CA GLU A 335 -11.23 15.67 -6.64
C GLU A 335 -11.68 14.60 -7.62
N ASN A 336 -11.38 13.35 -7.28
CA ASN A 336 -11.83 12.19 -8.02
C ASN A 336 -12.22 11.07 -7.06
N GLU A 337 -13.27 10.36 -7.43
CA GLU A 337 -13.80 9.24 -6.68
C GLU A 337 -14.20 8.14 -7.65
N ASN A 338 -13.90 6.89 -7.29
CA ASN A 338 -14.40 5.73 -8.02
C ASN A 338 -15.78 5.32 -7.52
N LEU A 339 -16.53 4.68 -8.40
CA LEU A 339 -17.66 3.88 -7.96
C LEU A 339 -17.15 2.75 -7.04
N PRO A 340 -17.87 2.44 -5.95
CA PRO A 340 -17.50 1.33 -5.09
C PRO A 340 -17.45 0.00 -5.85
N GLU A 341 -16.34 -0.72 -5.74
CA GLU A 341 -16.24 -2.11 -6.15
C GLU A 341 -16.91 -2.97 -5.07
N ILE A 342 -17.93 -3.74 -5.45
CA ILE A 342 -18.73 -4.54 -4.50
C ILE A 342 -18.34 -6.02 -4.64
N GLN A 343 -17.94 -6.63 -3.53
CA GLN A 343 -17.69 -8.06 -3.43
C GLN A 343 -18.58 -8.70 -2.37
N ARG A 344 -19.43 -9.64 -2.76
CA ARG A 344 -20.24 -10.40 -1.80
C ARG A 344 -19.42 -11.54 -1.18
N LEU A 345 -19.52 -11.67 0.15
CA LEU A 345 -18.94 -12.78 0.89
C LEU A 345 -19.90 -13.97 0.96
N PHE A 346 -19.35 -15.14 1.30
CA PHE A 346 -20.18 -16.33 1.54
C PHE A 346 -21.07 -16.10 2.76
N ALA A 347 -22.31 -16.61 2.73
CA ALA A 347 -23.20 -16.57 3.87
C ALA A 347 -23.13 -17.91 4.63
N PRO A 348 -22.42 -17.98 5.78
CA PRO A 348 -22.29 -19.23 6.53
C PRO A 348 -23.60 -19.61 7.20
N VAL A 349 -23.93 -20.91 7.19
CA VAL A 349 -25.09 -21.47 7.88
C VAL A 349 -24.61 -22.16 9.15
N LEU A 350 -24.67 -21.43 10.27
CA LEU A 350 -24.27 -21.89 11.60
C LEU A 350 -25.51 -22.05 12.48
N THR A 351 -25.69 -23.23 13.09
CA THR A 351 -26.93 -23.61 13.78
C THR A 351 -26.97 -23.22 15.25
N ASP A 352 -25.81 -22.94 15.85
CA ASP A 352 -25.61 -22.75 17.29
C ASP A 352 -25.12 -21.34 17.67
N VAL A 353 -25.18 -20.39 16.73
CA VAL A 353 -24.76 -18.99 16.95
C VAL A 353 -25.92 -18.01 17.02
N GLN A 354 -27.13 -18.43 16.67
CA GLN A 354 -28.28 -17.54 16.62
C GLN A 354 -28.65 -17.03 18.02
N GLY A 355 -28.76 -15.71 18.17
CA GLY A 355 -29.03 -15.04 19.45
C GLY A 355 -27.81 -14.96 20.38
N HIS A 356 -26.64 -15.40 19.94
CA HIS A 356 -25.39 -15.26 20.69
C HIS A 356 -24.87 -13.82 20.58
N TYR A 357 -24.25 -13.27 21.63
CA TYR A 357 -23.73 -11.89 21.59
C TYR A 357 -22.73 -11.69 20.44
N ALA A 358 -21.87 -12.70 20.19
CA ALA A 358 -20.90 -12.70 19.10
C ALA A 358 -21.43 -13.20 17.75
N GLU A 359 -22.75 -13.31 17.56
CA GLU A 359 -23.34 -13.86 16.33
C GLU A 359 -22.84 -13.14 15.07
N GLU A 360 -22.82 -11.80 15.11
CA GLU A 360 -22.38 -10.96 14.00
C GLU A 360 -20.90 -11.20 13.68
N ALA A 361 -20.02 -11.06 14.69
CA ALA A 361 -18.59 -11.26 14.50
C ALA A 361 -18.27 -12.66 13.97
N ILE A 362 -18.85 -13.71 14.57
CA ILE A 362 -18.64 -15.09 14.12
C ILE A 362 -19.02 -15.24 12.66
N LYS A 363 -20.18 -14.70 12.25
CA LYS A 363 -20.63 -14.78 10.86
C LYS A 363 -19.72 -13.99 9.92
N ILE A 364 -19.28 -12.79 10.28
CA ILE A 364 -18.34 -11.99 9.47
C ILE A 364 -17.04 -12.75 9.22
N ILE A 365 -16.37 -13.18 10.29
CA ILE A 365 -15.06 -13.84 10.18
C ILE A 365 -15.19 -15.17 9.42
N THR A 366 -16.28 -15.90 9.63
CA THR A 366 -16.56 -17.14 8.88
C THR A 366 -16.85 -16.84 7.40
N SER A 367 -17.58 -15.76 7.08
CA SER A 367 -17.88 -15.32 5.70
C SER A 367 -16.61 -14.95 4.93
N MET A 368 -15.60 -14.42 5.63
CA MET A 368 -14.27 -14.14 5.10
C MET A 368 -13.39 -15.39 4.95
N ASN A 369 -13.86 -16.57 5.38
CA ASN A 369 -13.12 -17.84 5.46
C ASN A 369 -12.06 -17.89 6.59
N GLY A 370 -12.21 -17.07 7.63
CA GLY A 370 -11.38 -17.11 8.84
C GLY A 370 -11.64 -18.33 9.73
N PHE A 371 -12.81 -18.95 9.61
CA PHE A 371 -13.16 -20.21 10.26
C PHE A 371 -13.62 -21.27 9.25
N GLU A 372 -13.56 -22.54 9.66
CA GLU A 372 -13.93 -23.66 8.80
C GLU A 372 -15.44 -23.75 8.59
N MET A 373 -15.89 -23.56 7.34
CA MET A 373 -17.31 -23.60 6.97
C MET A 373 -17.89 -25.02 6.81
N ALA A 374 -17.07 -26.07 6.87
CA ALA A 374 -17.53 -27.44 6.63
C ALA A 374 -18.46 -27.97 7.74
N LYS A 375 -18.39 -27.38 8.94
CA LYS A 375 -19.20 -27.75 10.10
C LYS A 375 -20.33 -26.75 10.28
N LYS A 376 -21.55 -27.26 10.52
CA LYS A 376 -22.73 -26.41 10.84
C LYS A 376 -22.72 -25.90 12.29
N THR A 377 -21.95 -26.54 13.16
CA THR A 377 -21.83 -26.18 14.58
C THR A 377 -20.49 -25.49 14.80
N PHE A 378 -20.52 -24.29 15.36
CA PHE A 378 -19.35 -23.44 15.58
C PHE A 378 -18.71 -23.64 16.96
N LEU A 379 -19.54 -23.90 18.00
CA LEU A 379 -19.18 -23.97 19.41
C LEU A 379 -18.61 -22.64 19.95
N PRO A 380 -19.42 -21.56 20.01
CA PRO A 380 -18.93 -20.21 20.33
C PRO A 380 -18.21 -20.10 21.69
N ASN A 381 -18.67 -20.85 22.69
CA ASN A 381 -18.12 -20.81 24.05
C ASN A 381 -16.93 -21.78 24.27
N ALA A 382 -16.53 -22.55 23.26
CA ALA A 382 -15.34 -23.38 23.36
C ALA A 382 -14.08 -22.52 23.25
N PRO A 383 -12.97 -22.89 23.92
CA PRO A 383 -11.68 -22.27 23.68
C PRO A 383 -11.26 -22.36 22.21
N ILE A 384 -10.72 -21.27 21.68
CA ILE A 384 -10.12 -21.25 20.34
C ILE A 384 -8.72 -21.86 20.37
N SER A 385 -8.43 -22.72 19.38
CA SER A 385 -7.07 -23.27 19.25
C SER A 385 -6.15 -22.33 18.49
N ARG A 386 -4.83 -22.46 18.72
CA ARG A 386 -3.81 -21.64 18.07
C ARG A 386 -3.86 -21.69 16.54
N ASP A 387 -4.16 -22.84 15.94
CA ASP A 387 -4.27 -22.98 14.48
C ASP A 387 -5.56 -22.38 13.90
N GLU A 388 -6.67 -22.42 14.64
CA GLU A 388 -7.91 -21.72 14.29
C GLU A 388 -7.70 -20.22 14.33
N PHE A 389 -7.03 -19.69 15.36
CA PHE A 389 -6.72 -18.26 15.44
C PHE A 389 -5.72 -17.84 14.35
N ALA A 390 -4.71 -18.66 14.05
CA ALA A 390 -3.76 -18.41 12.96
C ALA A 390 -4.48 -18.23 11.62
N ARG A 391 -5.48 -19.07 11.33
CA ARG A 391 -6.34 -18.92 10.15
C ARG A 391 -7.12 -17.62 10.18
N ALA A 392 -7.78 -17.34 11.30
CA ALA A 392 -8.63 -16.17 11.43
C ALA A 392 -7.83 -14.87 11.26
N VAL A 393 -6.67 -14.74 11.88
CA VAL A 393 -5.85 -13.52 11.80
C VAL A 393 -5.25 -13.28 10.42
N VAL A 394 -4.71 -14.30 9.73
CA VAL A 394 -4.10 -14.08 8.40
C VAL A 394 -5.13 -13.79 7.30
N VAL A 395 -6.37 -14.26 7.49
CA VAL A 395 -7.49 -13.97 6.59
C VAL A 395 -8.02 -12.56 6.82
N THR A 396 -8.23 -12.19 8.08
CA THR A 396 -8.82 -10.88 8.45
C THR A 396 -7.85 -9.72 8.25
N SER A 397 -6.54 -9.97 8.38
CA SER A 397 -5.48 -9.02 7.96
C SER A 397 -5.21 -9.04 6.46
N GLY A 398 -5.87 -9.93 5.69
CA GLY A 398 -5.69 -10.06 4.25
C GLY A 398 -4.34 -10.61 3.77
N ILE A 399 -3.46 -11.01 4.68
CA ILE A 399 -2.12 -11.52 4.36
C ILE A 399 -2.18 -12.82 3.57
N TYR A 400 -3.22 -13.64 3.80
CA TYR A 400 -3.41 -14.90 3.10
C TYR A 400 -4.75 -14.95 2.37
N ASN A 401 -4.68 -15.20 1.06
CA ASN A 401 -5.83 -15.57 0.25
C ASN A 401 -5.65 -17.01 -0.28
N PRO A 402 -6.43 -17.99 0.21
CA PRO A 402 -6.32 -19.39 -0.22
C PRO A 402 -6.66 -19.62 -1.70
N ASN A 403 -7.30 -18.65 -2.36
CA ASN A 403 -7.71 -18.73 -3.76
C ASN A 403 -6.68 -18.15 -4.74
N ALA A 404 -5.55 -17.63 -4.25
CA ALA A 404 -4.44 -17.19 -5.11
C ALA A 404 -3.88 -18.40 -5.90
N LYS A 405 -3.52 -18.19 -7.17
CA LYS A 405 -3.00 -19.25 -8.06
C LYS A 405 -1.82 -19.94 -7.36
N LYS A 406 -1.99 -21.23 -7.03
CA LYS A 406 -0.94 -22.06 -6.43
C LYS A 406 0.31 -22.03 -7.31
N THR A 407 1.35 -21.34 -6.88
CA THR A 407 2.69 -21.55 -7.42
C THR A 407 3.15 -22.93 -6.95
N THR A 408 3.53 -23.77 -7.91
CA THR A 408 4.05 -25.12 -7.73
C THR A 408 5.45 -25.07 -7.10
N SER A 409 5.55 -24.65 -5.84
CA SER A 409 6.74 -24.90 -5.03
C SER A 409 6.41 -26.00 -4.03
N VAL A 410 6.77 -27.24 -4.37
CA VAL A 410 6.79 -28.34 -3.41
C VAL A 410 7.94 -28.06 -2.43
N LEU A 411 7.59 -27.63 -1.22
CA LEU A 411 8.56 -27.46 -0.15
C LEU A 411 9.03 -28.83 0.34
N LYS A 412 10.34 -28.93 0.63
CA LYS A 412 11.03 -30.20 0.91
C LYS A 412 10.75 -30.74 2.33
N GLU A 413 10.35 -29.90 3.29
CA GLU A 413 10.21 -30.26 4.72
C GLU A 413 8.94 -29.65 5.35
N GLU A 414 8.49 -30.22 6.48
CA GLU A 414 7.38 -29.70 7.30
C GLU A 414 7.87 -28.54 8.18
N LEU A 415 7.02 -27.53 8.42
CA LEU A 415 7.41 -26.34 9.19
C LEU A 415 7.59 -26.65 10.69
N PHE A 416 6.76 -27.52 11.23
CA PHE A 416 6.80 -27.97 12.63
C PHE A 416 6.53 -29.47 12.69
N SER A 417 7.15 -30.16 13.64
CA SER A 417 7.02 -31.61 13.81
C SER A 417 5.61 -32.09 14.21
N ASP A 418 4.79 -31.19 14.77
CA ASP A 418 3.43 -31.46 15.23
C ASP A 418 2.35 -31.02 14.22
N MET A 419 2.74 -30.70 12.97
CA MET A 419 1.83 -30.30 11.91
C MET A 419 2.16 -30.96 10.57
N LYS A 420 1.15 -31.54 9.93
CA LYS A 420 1.29 -32.17 8.60
C LYS A 420 0.86 -31.21 7.51
N LYS A 421 1.51 -31.29 6.34
CA LYS A 421 1.13 -30.50 5.15
C LYS A 421 -0.33 -30.71 4.69
N SER A 422 -0.91 -31.86 5.04
CA SER A 422 -2.30 -32.21 4.76
C SER A 422 -3.31 -31.56 5.71
N ASP A 423 -2.86 -30.99 6.83
CA ASP A 423 -3.75 -30.39 7.81
C ASP A 423 -4.43 -29.15 7.21
N VAL A 424 -5.73 -29.01 7.46
CA VAL A 424 -6.56 -27.94 6.87
C VAL A 424 -6.01 -26.54 7.14
N ASN A 425 -5.39 -26.34 8.32
CA ASN A 425 -4.84 -25.06 8.76
C ASN A 425 -3.33 -24.90 8.47
N TYR A 426 -2.64 -25.89 7.89
CA TYR A 426 -1.19 -25.86 7.72
C TYR A 426 -0.71 -24.62 6.96
N ASN A 427 -1.34 -24.29 5.83
CA ASN A 427 -0.93 -23.14 5.02
C ASN A 427 -1.19 -21.80 5.71
N TYR A 428 -2.24 -21.73 6.54
CA TYR A 428 -2.55 -20.52 7.31
C TYR A 428 -1.54 -20.32 8.44
N VAL A 429 -1.22 -21.38 9.20
CA VAL A 429 -0.16 -21.35 10.22
C VAL A 429 1.17 -20.99 9.59
N LYS A 430 1.53 -21.63 8.47
CA LYS A 430 2.74 -21.30 7.73
C LYS A 430 2.78 -19.82 7.36
N LYS A 431 1.68 -19.27 6.84
CA LYS A 431 1.64 -17.85 6.49
C LYS A 431 1.76 -16.95 7.72
N ALA A 432 1.09 -17.29 8.83
CA ALA A 432 1.17 -16.53 10.08
C ALA A 432 2.62 -16.48 10.61
N VAL A 433 3.34 -17.59 10.52
CA VAL A 433 4.75 -17.68 10.95
C VAL A 433 5.70 -16.99 9.98
N ASP A 434 5.54 -17.23 8.68
CA ASP A 434 6.37 -16.59 7.64
C ASP A 434 6.22 -15.06 7.65
N SER A 435 5.04 -14.55 8.01
CA SER A 435 4.76 -13.11 8.16
C SER A 435 5.06 -12.58 9.57
N LYS A 436 5.59 -13.42 10.47
CA LYS A 436 5.95 -13.06 11.86
C LYS A 436 4.77 -12.57 12.73
N ILE A 437 3.53 -12.92 12.37
CA ILE A 437 2.33 -12.65 13.20
C ILE A 437 2.28 -13.59 14.39
N MET A 438 2.61 -14.86 14.14
CA MET A 438 2.67 -15.88 15.18
C MET A 438 4.03 -16.54 15.15
N ILE A 439 4.45 -17.04 16.31
CA ILE A 439 5.66 -17.83 16.47
C ILE A 439 5.31 -19.21 17.03
N GLY A 440 6.19 -20.19 16.79
CA GLY A 440 6.16 -21.47 17.49
C GLY A 440 6.31 -21.29 19.00
N ARG A 441 5.93 -22.32 19.77
CA ARG A 441 6.20 -22.36 21.22
C ARG A 441 7.68 -22.64 21.49
N ASP A 442 8.29 -23.43 20.61
CA ASP A 442 9.72 -23.70 20.55
C ASP A 442 10.14 -23.83 19.08
N ASP A 443 11.42 -24.16 18.84
CA ASP A 443 12.00 -24.26 17.50
C ASP A 443 11.36 -25.35 16.61
N ASN A 444 10.59 -26.29 17.17
CA ASN A 444 10.09 -27.47 16.45
C ASN A 444 8.58 -27.73 16.62
N LYS A 445 7.89 -27.02 17.50
CA LYS A 445 6.47 -27.20 17.79
C LYS A 445 5.68 -25.89 17.73
N PHE A 446 4.52 -25.98 17.10
CA PHE A 446 3.55 -24.88 17.08
C PHE A 446 2.46 -25.00 18.15
N GLU A 447 2.15 -26.23 18.55
CA GLU A 447 1.02 -26.63 19.38
C GLU A 447 -0.34 -26.20 18.80
N PRO A 448 -0.72 -26.70 17.61
CA PRO A 448 -1.87 -26.19 16.86
C PRO A 448 -3.18 -26.27 17.64
N LYS A 449 -3.35 -27.31 18.47
CA LYS A 449 -4.60 -27.58 19.20
C LYS A 449 -4.63 -27.03 20.63
N SER A 450 -3.53 -26.46 21.12
CA SER A 450 -3.51 -25.81 22.42
C SER A 450 -4.42 -24.58 22.41
N PRO A 451 -5.12 -24.28 23.52
CA PRO A 451 -5.90 -23.06 23.63
C PRO A 451 -5.00 -21.82 23.58
N LEU A 452 -5.50 -20.75 22.98
CA LEU A 452 -4.84 -19.44 22.96
C LEU A 452 -5.33 -18.59 24.15
N THR A 453 -4.43 -17.89 24.83
CA THR A 453 -4.84 -16.96 25.90
C THR A 453 -5.21 -15.59 25.36
N ARG A 454 -5.95 -14.81 26.17
CA ARG A 454 -6.30 -13.42 25.82
C ARG A 454 -5.08 -12.53 25.60
N ALA A 455 -4.05 -12.64 26.45
CA ALA A 455 -2.80 -11.89 26.27
C ALA A 455 -2.07 -12.24 24.95
N GLU A 456 -2.10 -13.50 24.55
CA GLU A 456 -1.48 -13.95 23.30
C GLU A 456 -2.22 -13.41 22.07
N ALA A 457 -3.55 -13.51 22.07
CA ALA A 457 -4.38 -12.99 20.97
C ALA A 457 -4.17 -11.49 20.77
N VAL A 458 -4.18 -10.73 21.87
CA VAL A 458 -3.97 -9.28 21.84
C VAL A 458 -2.60 -8.93 21.30
N ARG A 459 -1.55 -9.59 21.80
CA ARG A 459 -0.19 -9.37 21.29
C ARG A 459 -0.07 -9.64 19.80
N ILE A 460 -0.69 -10.72 19.32
CA ILE A 460 -0.68 -11.07 17.90
C ILE A 460 -1.28 -9.94 17.06
N LEU A 461 -2.41 -9.38 17.48
CA LEU A 461 -3.11 -8.33 16.73
C LEU A 461 -2.43 -6.96 16.83
N THR A 462 -1.89 -6.58 17.99
CA THR A 462 -1.18 -5.29 18.10
C THR A 462 0.15 -5.31 17.37
N ASN A 463 0.89 -6.42 17.46
CA ASN A 463 2.18 -6.55 16.78
C ASN A 463 2.03 -6.61 15.26
N SER A 464 0.87 -7.02 14.74
CA SER A 464 0.64 -6.97 13.29
C SER A 464 0.48 -5.55 12.75
N LEU A 465 0.13 -4.58 13.61
CA LEU A 465 -0.12 -3.18 13.25
C LEU A 465 1.10 -2.26 13.45
N GLY A 466 2.08 -2.67 14.25
CA GLY A 466 3.31 -1.89 14.49
C GLY A 466 3.08 -0.50 15.08
N LEU A 467 2.23 -0.41 16.10
CA LEU A 467 1.83 0.84 16.75
C LEU A 467 2.66 1.14 18.00
N GLU A 468 3.93 0.73 18.02
CA GLU A 468 4.78 0.88 19.19
C GLU A 468 5.04 2.36 19.54
N SER A 469 4.86 3.28 18.60
CA SER A 469 4.95 4.74 18.83
C SER A 469 3.83 5.31 19.70
N LEU A 470 2.70 4.59 19.86
CA LEU A 470 1.60 5.02 20.72
C LEU A 470 1.92 4.86 22.22
N ILE A 471 3.01 4.13 22.54
CA ILE A 471 3.43 3.90 23.90
C ILE A 471 4.01 5.21 24.48
N PRO A 472 3.48 5.72 25.60
CA PRO A 472 3.99 6.94 26.21
C PRO A 472 5.43 6.80 26.69
N ASN A 473 6.19 7.88 26.57
CA ASN A 473 7.50 7.97 27.20
C ASN A 473 7.36 7.97 28.73
N GLY A 474 8.09 7.08 29.41
CA GLY A 474 8.14 7.01 30.88
C GLY A 474 7.19 5.98 31.47
N LYS A 475 6.68 6.24 32.69
CA LYS A 475 5.78 5.30 33.38
C LYS A 475 4.34 5.53 32.93
N TYR A 476 3.69 4.47 32.49
CA TYR A 476 2.27 4.44 32.14
C TYR A 476 1.63 3.18 32.74
N ASN A 477 0.31 3.15 32.74
CA ASN A 477 -0.48 1.98 33.14
C ASN A 477 -1.41 1.60 31.99
N THR A 478 -1.79 0.33 31.95
CA THR A 478 -2.76 -0.28 31.05
C THR A 478 -4.21 0.02 31.44
N GLY A 479 -4.45 0.57 32.64
CA GLY A 479 -5.80 0.88 33.12
C GLY A 479 -6.67 -0.32 33.50
N PHE A 480 -6.12 -1.54 33.50
CA PHE A 480 -6.84 -2.75 33.93
C PHE A 480 -6.68 -3.03 35.43
N GLU A 481 -7.75 -3.55 36.06
CA GLU A 481 -7.77 -3.86 37.50
C GLU A 481 -6.77 -4.97 37.89
N ASP A 482 -6.50 -5.89 36.96
CA ASP A 482 -5.59 -7.01 37.10
C ASP A 482 -4.27 -6.80 36.32
N GLU A 483 -3.87 -5.55 36.13
CA GLU A 483 -2.62 -5.17 35.43
C GLU A 483 -1.40 -5.96 35.93
N SER A 484 -1.30 -6.21 37.25
CA SER A 484 -0.20 -6.97 37.85
C SER A 484 -0.11 -8.43 37.37
N GLN A 485 -1.19 -8.97 36.79
CA GLN A 485 -1.20 -10.32 36.21
C GLN A 485 -0.78 -10.33 34.74
N ILE A 486 -0.69 -9.16 34.09
CA ILE A 486 -0.28 -9.04 32.70
C ILE A 486 1.22 -9.30 32.62
N PRO A 487 1.66 -10.32 31.86
CA PRO A 487 3.07 -10.62 31.77
C PRO A 487 3.82 -9.48 31.04
N PRO A 488 5.10 -9.22 31.36
CA PRO A 488 5.85 -8.11 30.78
C PRO A 488 5.85 -8.09 29.24
N TRP A 489 5.85 -9.27 28.62
CA TRP A 489 5.86 -9.41 27.17
C TRP A 489 4.54 -9.02 26.48
N ALA A 490 3.44 -8.91 27.24
CA ALA A 490 2.10 -8.53 26.77
C ALA A 490 1.70 -7.13 27.22
N PHE A 491 2.45 -6.49 28.10
CA PHE A 491 2.06 -5.26 28.77
C PHE A 491 1.83 -4.12 27.78
N GLU A 492 2.80 -3.89 26.88
CA GLU A 492 2.70 -2.91 25.80
C GLU A 492 1.54 -3.22 24.86
N SER A 493 1.36 -4.48 24.49
CA SER A 493 0.24 -4.92 23.64
C SER A 493 -1.11 -4.69 24.31
N ALA A 494 -1.24 -4.93 25.62
CA ALA A 494 -2.47 -4.70 26.37
C ALA A 494 -2.79 -3.20 26.44
N TYR A 495 -1.77 -2.35 26.65
CA TYR A 495 -1.91 -0.90 26.60
C TYR A 495 -2.41 -0.45 25.22
N ILE A 496 -1.71 -0.83 24.14
CA ILE A 496 -2.09 -0.46 22.77
C ILE A 496 -3.51 -0.93 22.47
N ALA A 497 -3.84 -2.19 22.76
CA ALA A 497 -5.15 -2.75 22.48
C ALA A 497 -6.30 -2.04 23.19
N GLN A 498 -6.06 -1.52 24.40
CA GLN A 498 -7.03 -0.66 25.07
C GLN A 498 -7.13 0.71 24.39
N ASP A 499 -5.97 1.31 24.05
CA ASP A 499 -5.88 2.64 23.46
C ASP A 499 -6.60 2.72 22.10
N ILE A 500 -6.39 1.73 21.24
CA ILE A 500 -7.03 1.63 19.92
C ILE A 500 -8.39 0.90 19.94
N GLY A 501 -8.95 0.66 21.13
CA GLY A 501 -10.32 0.13 21.27
C GLY A 501 -10.54 -1.34 20.88
N LEU A 502 -9.48 -2.14 20.70
CA LEU A 502 -9.62 -3.59 20.55
C LEU A 502 -10.21 -4.23 21.82
N ILE A 503 -9.87 -3.69 22.98
CA ILE A 503 -10.43 -4.09 24.26
C ILE A 503 -11.04 -2.87 24.95
N GLU A 504 -12.14 -3.10 25.66
CA GLU A 504 -12.81 -2.07 26.43
C GLU A 504 -11.91 -1.49 27.53
N LYS A 505 -12.10 -0.20 27.82
CA LYS A 505 -11.40 0.49 28.90
C LYS A 505 -11.98 0.08 30.26
N GLY A 506 -11.10 -0.23 31.21
CA GLY A 506 -11.46 -0.62 32.57
C GLY A 506 -11.82 -2.10 32.75
N GLY A 507 -12.08 -2.50 34.01
CA GLY A 507 -12.33 -3.89 34.39
C GLY A 507 -11.07 -4.77 34.37
N ALA A 508 -11.28 -6.09 34.42
CA ALA A 508 -10.20 -7.09 34.37
C ALA A 508 -9.87 -7.51 32.93
N PHE A 509 -8.60 -7.45 32.55
CA PHE A 509 -8.06 -7.91 31.26
C PHE A 509 -8.05 -9.44 31.13
N ARG A 510 -7.82 -10.16 32.23
CA ARG A 510 -7.73 -11.62 32.33
C ARG A 510 -6.70 -12.23 31.38
N PRO A 511 -5.41 -11.89 31.55
CA PRO A 511 -4.35 -12.19 30.58
C PRO A 511 -4.14 -13.70 30.32
N ASN A 512 -4.37 -14.51 31.34
CA ASN A 512 -4.07 -15.94 31.33
C ASN A 512 -5.29 -16.83 31.03
N GLU A 513 -6.48 -16.26 30.91
CA GLU A 513 -7.69 -17.03 30.58
C GLU A 513 -7.67 -17.49 29.11
N PRO A 514 -8.05 -18.75 28.83
CA PRO A 514 -8.29 -19.22 27.48
C PRO A 514 -9.36 -18.37 26.78
N LEU A 515 -9.06 -17.91 25.57
CA LEU A 515 -9.98 -17.12 24.77
C LEU A 515 -11.03 -18.04 24.12
N THR A 516 -12.32 -17.69 24.26
CA THR A 516 -13.39 -18.43 23.56
C THR A 516 -13.40 -18.07 22.07
N LYS A 517 -14.01 -18.92 21.22
CA LYS A 517 -14.18 -18.60 19.79
C LYS A 517 -15.06 -17.36 19.58
N ALA A 518 -16.04 -17.13 20.44
CA ALA A 518 -16.86 -15.94 20.44
C ALA A 518 -16.03 -14.68 20.73
N ASP A 519 -15.26 -14.68 21.82
CA ASP A 519 -14.42 -13.52 22.19
C ASP A 519 -13.31 -13.26 21.18
N ALA A 520 -12.73 -14.31 20.60
CA ALA A 520 -11.78 -14.18 19.50
C ALA A 520 -12.42 -13.53 18.26
N SER A 521 -13.67 -13.89 17.96
CA SER A 521 -14.39 -13.30 16.82
C SER A 521 -14.67 -11.81 17.06
N GLU A 522 -15.12 -11.44 18.25
CA GLU A 522 -15.33 -10.03 18.64
C GLU A 522 -14.04 -9.22 18.56
N LEU A 523 -12.93 -9.77 19.07
CA LEU A 523 -11.63 -9.12 19.02
C LEU A 523 -11.15 -8.91 17.57
N LEU A 524 -11.36 -9.90 16.70
CA LEU A 524 -11.03 -9.80 15.27
C LEU A 524 -11.96 -8.83 14.52
N LEU A 525 -13.22 -8.71 14.92
CA LEU A 525 -14.14 -7.73 14.33
C LEU A 525 -13.70 -6.30 14.70
N ARG A 526 -13.34 -6.06 15.96
CA ARG A 526 -12.76 -4.76 16.39
C ARG A 526 -11.45 -4.46 15.66
N TYR A 527 -10.61 -5.48 15.44
CA TYR A 527 -9.40 -5.37 14.64
C TYR A 527 -9.69 -4.96 13.19
N ILE A 528 -10.69 -5.55 12.55
CA ILE A 528 -11.15 -5.15 11.22
C ILE A 528 -11.63 -3.69 11.24
N ASN A 529 -12.53 -3.35 12.17
CA ASN A 529 -13.11 -2.01 12.26
C ASN A 529 -12.02 -0.93 12.41
N TYR A 530 -11.01 -1.18 13.25
CA TYR A 530 -9.88 -0.30 13.41
C TYR A 530 -9.12 -0.10 12.09
N MET A 531 -8.81 -1.17 11.35
CA MET A 531 -8.12 -1.07 10.06
C MET A 531 -8.97 -0.37 8.99
N THR A 532 -10.29 -0.57 8.97
CA THR A 532 -11.19 0.00 7.96
C THR A 532 -11.45 1.51 8.15
N GLY A 533 -11.35 2.02 9.38
CA GLY A 533 -11.73 3.40 9.72
C GLY A 533 -10.71 4.12 10.59
N ASP A 534 -10.63 3.73 11.86
CA ASP A 534 -9.94 4.46 12.92
C ASP A 534 -8.44 4.65 12.64
N LEU A 535 -7.79 3.66 12.02
CA LEU A 535 -6.38 3.71 11.65
C LEU A 535 -6.04 4.93 10.79
N LYS A 536 -6.94 5.33 9.87
CA LYS A 536 -6.72 6.51 9.04
C LYS A 536 -6.67 7.77 9.91
N GLU A 537 -7.62 7.90 10.83
CA GLU A 537 -7.71 9.05 11.71
C GLU A 537 -6.51 9.12 12.65
N ASP A 538 -6.19 7.99 13.29
CA ASP A 538 -5.01 7.85 14.16
C ASP A 538 -3.71 8.13 13.39
N TYR A 539 -3.58 7.64 12.15
CA TYR A 539 -2.41 7.93 11.33
C TYR A 539 -2.24 9.42 11.07
N MET A 540 -3.33 10.10 10.66
CA MET A 540 -3.30 11.52 10.34
C MET A 540 -3.11 12.42 11.55
N GLN A 541 -3.71 12.08 12.70
CA GLN A 541 -3.70 12.92 13.89
C GLN A 541 -2.54 12.61 14.84
N ARG A 542 -2.20 11.33 15.01
CA ARG A 542 -1.34 10.85 16.09
C ARG A 542 -0.03 10.22 15.61
N ILE A 543 0.06 9.75 14.37
CA ILE A 543 1.30 9.13 13.85
C ILE A 543 2.11 10.15 13.04
N LEU A 544 1.45 10.95 12.19
CA LEU A 544 2.15 11.96 11.38
C LEU A 544 2.51 13.24 12.14
N ASN A 545 1.77 13.61 13.18
CA ASN A 545 1.95 14.89 13.89
C ASN A 545 2.66 14.76 15.25
N TYR A 546 3.25 13.60 15.55
CA TYR A 546 3.85 13.30 16.86
C TYR A 546 5.35 13.57 16.92
#